data_AF-A0A6N7WYH3-F1
#
_entry.id   AF-A0A6N7WYH3-F1
#
_cell.length_a   1.000
_cell.length_b   1.000
_cell.length_c   1.000
_cell.angle_alpha   90.00
_cell.angle_beta   90.00
_cell.angle_gamma   90.00
#
_symmetry.space_group_name_H-M   'P 1'
#
loop_
_entity.id
_entity.type
_entity.pdbx_description
1 polymer ?
#
loop_
_entity_poly.entity_id
_entity_poly.type
_entity_poly.pdbx_seq_one_letter_code
_entity_poly.pdbx_strand_id
1 'polypeptide(L)'
;MNKSKRSGFILLNMLIYIAVIAVVLAISAVLIKESTSKYNHFKDELELREIAYSIEDTIRVDLNNLVGVIYHSKVGDKDDYIQIRELVYDVYSKDNKETVVRRKISLEYGILYISQVGKYQIGNYVEKIYYKKNVAKSNKYMEFFIVLKKNKTRIEHRFIIF
;
A
#
# COMPACT_ATOMS: atom_id res chain seq x y z
N MET A 1 4.40 72.48 -7.15
CA MET A 1 4.31 71.20 -6.41
C MET A 1 5.71 70.68 -6.15
N ASN A 2 6.15 70.59 -4.89
CA ASN A 2 7.56 70.35 -4.51
C ASN A 2 8.06 68.96 -4.97
N LYS A 3 9.19 68.90 -5.71
CA LYS A 3 9.78 67.66 -6.27
C LYS A 3 9.93 66.53 -5.23
N SER A 4 10.30 66.88 -3.99
CA SER A 4 10.42 65.95 -2.85
C SER A 4 9.13 65.20 -2.53
N LYS A 5 7.96 65.86 -2.53
CA LYS A 5 6.66 65.21 -2.26
C LYS A 5 6.28 64.21 -3.35
N ARG A 6 6.64 64.49 -4.62
CA ARG A 6 6.40 63.59 -5.75
C ARG A 6 7.28 62.34 -5.69
N SER A 7 8.56 62.51 -5.34
CA SER A 7 9.50 61.39 -5.16
C SER A 7 9.12 60.48 -3.98
N GLY A 8 8.70 61.05 -2.85
CA GLY A 8 8.22 60.28 -1.69
C GLY A 8 6.96 59.46 -2.01
N PHE A 9 6.03 60.05 -2.78
CA PHE A 9 4.82 59.34 -3.23
C PHE A 9 5.12 58.17 -4.17
N ILE A 10 6.10 58.34 -5.08
CA ILE A 10 6.55 57.26 -5.98
C ILE A 10 7.19 56.11 -5.19
N LEU A 11 8.07 56.43 -4.23
CA LEU A 11 8.71 55.44 -3.36
C LEU A 11 7.69 54.65 -2.53
N LEU A 12 6.69 55.33 -1.95
CA LEU A 12 5.63 54.67 -1.19
C LEU A 12 4.86 53.67 -2.06
N ASN A 13 4.48 54.06 -3.28
CA ASN A 13 3.80 53.16 -4.21
C ASN A 13 4.67 51.95 -4.59
N MET A 14 5.98 52.15 -4.82
CA MET A 14 6.89 51.03 -5.07
C MET A 14 6.97 50.05 -3.89
N LEU A 15 7.03 50.57 -2.65
CA LEU A 15 7.03 49.73 -1.45
C LEU A 15 5.72 48.94 -1.31
N ILE A 16 4.58 49.57 -1.60
CA ILE A 16 3.28 48.89 -1.62
C ILE A 16 3.29 47.77 -2.66
N TYR A 17 3.77 48.02 -3.89
CA TYR A 17 3.86 46.98 -4.91
C TYR A 17 4.78 45.82 -4.51
N ILE A 18 5.93 46.11 -3.92
CA ILE A 18 6.86 45.07 -3.42
C ILE A 18 6.19 44.24 -2.32
N ALA A 19 5.51 44.88 -1.37
CA ALA A 19 4.78 44.18 -0.30
C ALA A 19 3.69 43.27 -0.86
N VAL A 20 2.91 43.75 -1.83
CA VAL A 20 1.88 42.96 -2.51
C VAL A 20 2.50 41.77 -3.24
N ILE A 21 3.58 41.98 -4.00
CA ILE A 21 4.29 40.90 -4.70
C ILE A 21 4.82 39.86 -3.72
N ALA A 22 5.42 40.29 -2.60
CA ALA A 22 5.93 39.38 -1.58
C ALA A 22 4.83 38.50 -0.97
N VAL A 23 3.65 39.10 -0.69
CA VAL A 23 2.48 38.34 -0.19
C VAL A 23 1.99 37.34 -1.23
N VAL A 24 1.88 37.74 -2.50
CA VAL A 24 1.45 36.85 -3.59
C VAL A 24 2.44 35.68 -3.76
N LEU A 25 3.74 35.94 -3.70
CA LEU A 25 4.77 34.90 -3.78
C LEU A 25 4.72 33.94 -2.59
N ALA A 26 4.52 34.46 -1.37
CA ALA A 26 4.41 33.65 -0.17
C ALA A 26 3.21 32.70 -0.24
N ILE A 27 2.04 33.21 -0.64
CA ILE A 27 0.82 32.41 -0.84
C ILE A 27 1.05 31.35 -1.93
N SER A 28 1.63 31.75 -3.06
CA SER A 28 1.91 30.82 -4.17
C SER A 28 2.84 29.69 -3.74
N ALA A 29 3.90 29.99 -2.98
CA ALA A 29 4.83 28.98 -2.48
C ALA A 29 4.14 27.97 -1.55
N VAL A 30 3.27 28.44 -0.65
CA VAL A 30 2.48 27.55 0.23
C VAL A 30 1.56 26.66 -0.59
N LEU A 31 0.83 27.22 -1.56
CA LEU A 31 -0.08 26.46 -2.42
C LEU A 31 0.66 25.39 -3.24
N ILE A 32 1.82 25.72 -3.79
CA ILE A 32 2.66 24.77 -4.52
C ILE A 32 3.10 23.63 -3.59
N LYS A 33 3.61 23.95 -2.40
CA LYS A 33 4.06 22.96 -1.42
C LYS A 33 2.94 22.00 -1.02
N GLU A 34 1.76 22.52 -0.71
CA GLU A 34 0.59 21.72 -0.34
C GLU A 34 0.10 20.86 -1.52
N SER A 35 0.04 21.41 -2.73
CA SER A 35 -0.31 20.66 -3.93
C SER A 35 0.66 19.53 -4.22
N THR A 36 1.97 19.76 -4.12
CA THR A 36 2.98 18.70 -4.31
C THR A 36 2.86 17.62 -3.24
N SER A 37 2.60 17.99 -1.99
CA SER A 37 2.37 17.04 -0.90
C SER A 37 1.16 16.13 -1.18
N LYS A 38 0.03 16.72 -1.57
CA LYS A 38 -1.19 15.97 -1.94
C LYS A 38 -0.99 15.09 -3.16
N TYR A 39 -0.31 15.61 -4.19
CA TYR A 39 0.00 14.85 -5.39
C TYR A 39 0.84 13.61 -5.07
N ASN A 40 1.89 13.77 -4.26
CA ASN A 40 2.73 12.64 -3.85
C ASN A 40 1.95 11.62 -3.02
N HIS A 41 1.08 12.08 -2.12
CA HIS A 41 0.22 11.19 -1.34
C HIS A 41 -0.72 10.37 -2.23
N PHE A 42 -1.40 11.02 -3.17
CA PHE A 42 -2.31 10.37 -4.12
C PHE A 42 -1.57 9.39 -5.04
N LYS A 43 -0.38 9.77 -5.52
CA LYS A 43 0.49 8.89 -6.31
C LYS A 43 0.88 7.64 -5.52
N ASP A 44 1.34 7.81 -4.29
CA ASP A 44 1.70 6.68 -3.41
C ASP A 44 0.46 5.80 -3.11
N GLU A 45 -0.72 6.40 -2.91
CA GLU A 45 -1.96 5.64 -2.66
C GLU A 45 -2.36 4.80 -3.88
N LEU A 46 -2.31 5.37 -5.09
CA LEU A 46 -2.60 4.65 -6.34
C LEU A 46 -1.64 3.48 -6.54
N GLU A 47 -0.33 3.71 -6.39
CA GLU A 47 0.68 2.66 -6.53
C GLU A 47 0.44 1.53 -5.52
N LEU A 48 0.18 1.87 -4.25
CA LEU A 48 -0.12 0.87 -3.23
C LEU A 48 -1.38 0.07 -3.56
N ARG A 49 -2.43 0.70 -4.10
CA ARG A 49 -3.67 0.02 -4.52
C ARG A 49 -3.41 -0.96 -5.67
N GLU A 50 -2.65 -0.55 -6.68
CA GLU A 50 -2.25 -1.43 -7.79
C GLU A 50 -1.49 -2.65 -7.30
N ILE A 51 -0.53 -2.45 -6.39
CA ILE A 51 0.20 -3.55 -5.75
C ILE A 51 -0.74 -4.45 -4.96
N ALA A 52 -1.69 -3.88 -4.22
CA ALA A 52 -2.65 -4.65 -3.41
C ALA A 52 -3.54 -5.55 -4.29
N TYR A 53 -4.03 -5.04 -5.43
CA TYR A 53 -4.79 -5.84 -6.39
C TYR A 53 -3.93 -6.92 -7.04
N SER A 54 -2.69 -6.61 -7.41
CA SER A 54 -1.76 -7.60 -7.96
C SER A 54 -1.46 -8.74 -6.98
N ILE A 55 -1.29 -8.41 -5.69
CA ILE A 55 -1.14 -9.41 -4.62
C ILE A 55 -2.41 -10.27 -4.51
N GLU A 56 -3.59 -9.66 -4.47
CA GLU A 56 -4.88 -10.35 -4.39
C GLU A 56 -5.06 -11.34 -5.54
N ASP A 57 -4.86 -10.89 -6.78
CA ASP A 57 -5.01 -11.73 -7.97
C ASP A 57 -4.03 -12.90 -7.95
N THR A 58 -2.77 -12.63 -7.59
CA THR A 58 -1.74 -13.67 -7.52
C THR A 58 -2.07 -14.70 -6.44
N ILE A 59 -2.47 -14.27 -5.24
CA ILE A 59 -2.83 -15.16 -4.14
C ILE A 59 -4.09 -15.96 -4.49
N ARG A 60 -5.11 -15.34 -5.10
CA ARG A 60 -6.32 -16.04 -5.57
C ARG A 60 -5.98 -17.14 -6.56
N VAL A 61 -5.19 -16.83 -7.59
CA VAL A 61 -4.79 -17.81 -8.59
C VAL A 61 -3.98 -18.94 -7.97
N ASP A 62 -3.08 -18.62 -7.04
CA ASP A 62 -2.22 -19.62 -6.41
C ASP A 62 -3.00 -20.55 -5.47
N LEU A 63 -3.95 -20.01 -4.70
CA LEU A 63 -4.76 -20.77 -3.74
C LEU A 63 -5.99 -21.45 -4.36
N ASN A 64 -6.42 -21.11 -5.56
CA ASN A 64 -7.53 -21.80 -6.24
C ASN A 64 -7.26 -23.30 -6.48
N ASN A 65 -5.99 -23.71 -6.51
CA ASN A 65 -5.57 -25.11 -6.67
C ASN A 65 -5.19 -25.79 -5.33
N LEU A 66 -5.60 -25.22 -4.20
CA LEU A 66 -5.30 -25.73 -2.88
C LEU A 66 -6.00 -27.06 -2.62
N VAL A 67 -5.23 -28.04 -2.14
CA VAL A 67 -5.67 -29.42 -1.95
C VAL A 67 -5.87 -29.75 -0.48
N GLY A 68 -5.25 -28.97 0.41
CA GLY A 68 -5.23 -29.33 1.82
C GLY A 68 -4.50 -28.36 2.74
N VAL A 69 -3.92 -28.94 3.78
CA VAL A 69 -3.64 -28.31 5.07
C VAL A 69 -2.82 -27.03 4.94
N ILE A 70 -3.28 -26.00 5.66
CA ILE A 70 -2.62 -24.72 5.80
C ILE A 70 -1.90 -24.70 7.14
N TYR A 71 -0.58 -24.57 7.11
CA TYR A 71 0.26 -24.30 8.28
C TYR A 71 0.66 -22.82 8.26
N HIS A 72 0.87 -22.22 9.42
CA HIS A 72 1.22 -20.80 9.49
C HIS A 72 2.18 -20.51 10.64
N SER A 73 3.07 -19.53 10.42
CA SER A 73 3.88 -18.95 11.47
C SER A 73 3.20 -17.68 12.00
N LYS A 74 2.67 -17.79 13.22
CA LYS A 74 1.93 -16.73 13.91
C LYS A 74 2.87 -15.74 14.58
N VAL A 75 2.57 -14.46 14.46
CA VAL A 75 3.35 -13.36 15.08
C VAL A 75 2.52 -12.57 16.10
N GLY A 76 1.19 -12.68 16.04
CA GLY A 76 0.26 -12.05 16.96
C GLY A 76 -1.18 -12.26 16.50
N ASP A 77 -2.13 -11.82 17.30
CA ASP A 77 -3.55 -11.79 16.95
C ASP A 77 -4.06 -10.35 16.98
N LYS A 78 -5.00 -10.04 16.09
CA LYS A 78 -5.79 -8.81 16.13
C LYS A 78 -7.23 -9.16 15.77
N ASP A 79 -8.14 -9.00 16.72
CA ASP A 79 -9.53 -9.44 16.59
C ASP A 79 -9.60 -10.95 16.23
N ASP A 80 -10.47 -11.32 15.28
CA ASP A 80 -10.58 -12.67 14.71
C ASP A 80 -9.48 -13.01 13.67
N TYR A 81 -8.51 -12.12 13.43
CA TYR A 81 -7.45 -12.33 12.44
C TYR A 81 -6.11 -12.71 13.08
N ILE A 82 -5.42 -13.63 12.43
CA ILE A 82 -4.09 -14.09 12.83
C ILE A 82 -3.06 -13.34 11.99
N GLN A 83 -2.16 -12.59 12.64
CA GLN A 83 -1.02 -12.00 11.95
C GLN A 83 0.00 -13.09 11.65
N ILE A 84 0.43 -13.15 10.39
CA ILE A 84 1.36 -14.17 9.92
C ILE A 84 2.61 -13.53 9.34
N ARG A 85 3.75 -14.19 9.55
CA ARG A 85 4.97 -13.97 8.75
C ARG A 85 5.02 -14.91 7.55
N GLU A 86 4.35 -16.05 7.69
CA GLU A 86 4.44 -17.16 6.75
C GLU A 86 3.15 -17.97 6.77
N LEU A 87 2.65 -18.31 5.58
CA LEU A 87 1.56 -19.24 5.33
C LEU A 87 2.07 -20.34 4.39
N VAL A 88 2.08 -21.58 4.85
CA VAL A 88 2.47 -22.76 4.10
C VAL A 88 1.23 -23.56 3.75
N TYR A 89 1.10 -23.99 2.51
CA TYR A 89 -0.07 -24.70 2.02
C TYR A 89 0.28 -25.64 0.88
N ASP A 90 -0.56 -26.64 0.69
CA ASP A 90 -0.34 -27.70 -0.29
C ASP A 90 -1.29 -27.49 -1.49
N VAL A 91 -0.73 -27.43 -2.70
CA VAL A 91 -1.45 -27.24 -3.98
C VAL A 91 -1.17 -28.38 -4.94
N TYR A 92 -2.05 -28.62 -5.92
CA TYR A 92 -1.72 -29.52 -7.03
C TYR A 92 -0.62 -28.92 -7.92
N SER A 93 0.24 -29.79 -8.45
CA SER A 93 1.22 -29.42 -9.47
C SER A 93 0.49 -28.94 -10.72
N LYS A 94 1.02 -27.88 -11.35
CA LYS A 94 0.48 -27.33 -12.60
C LYS A 94 0.57 -28.34 -13.74
N ASP A 95 1.61 -29.17 -13.74
CA ASP A 95 1.91 -30.12 -14.83
C ASP A 95 1.17 -31.45 -14.66
N ASN A 96 0.84 -31.82 -13.43
CA ASN A 96 0.16 -33.07 -13.14
C ASN A 96 -0.72 -32.93 -11.90
N LYS A 97 -2.05 -32.90 -12.08
CA LYS A 97 -3.07 -32.67 -11.03
C LYS A 97 -3.11 -33.75 -9.93
N GLU A 98 -2.17 -34.68 -9.94
CA GLU A 98 -2.02 -35.76 -8.97
C GLU A 98 -0.89 -35.50 -7.97
N THR A 99 0.09 -34.66 -8.33
CA THR A 99 1.25 -34.40 -7.47
C THR A 99 0.98 -33.21 -6.56
N VAL A 100 1.09 -33.41 -5.26
CA VAL A 100 0.96 -32.34 -4.27
C VAL A 100 2.30 -31.64 -4.08
N VAL A 101 2.28 -30.32 -4.17
CA VAL A 101 3.44 -29.46 -4.01
C VAL A 101 3.19 -28.48 -2.88
N ARG A 102 4.15 -28.40 -1.96
CA ARG A 102 4.12 -27.43 -0.86
C ARG A 102 4.58 -26.06 -1.36
N ARG A 103 3.72 -25.06 -1.14
CA ARG A 103 4.00 -23.65 -1.40
C ARG A 103 3.94 -22.83 -0.12
N LYS A 104 4.51 -21.63 -0.18
CA LYS A 104 4.61 -20.74 0.96
C LYS A 104 4.46 -19.28 0.53
N ILE A 105 3.52 -18.57 1.15
CA ILE A 105 3.46 -17.09 1.16
C ILE A 105 4.28 -16.61 2.35
N SER A 106 5.25 -15.73 2.14
CA SER A 106 6.09 -15.20 3.22
C SER A 106 6.39 -13.72 3.08
N LEU A 107 6.37 -13.04 4.22
CA LEU A 107 6.71 -11.63 4.34
C LEU A 107 8.14 -11.46 4.88
N GLU A 108 9.02 -10.90 4.06
CA GLU A 108 10.42 -10.63 4.40
C GLU A 108 10.75 -9.17 4.08
N TYR A 109 11.15 -8.38 5.09
CA TYR A 109 11.61 -6.99 4.92
C TYR A 109 10.68 -6.08 4.10
N GLY A 110 9.37 -6.22 4.26
CA GLY A 110 8.39 -5.42 3.51
C GLY A 110 8.05 -5.97 2.12
N ILE A 111 8.58 -7.12 1.75
CA ILE A 111 8.37 -7.77 0.46
C ILE A 111 7.64 -9.10 0.70
N LEU A 112 6.57 -9.31 -0.05
CA LEU A 112 5.76 -10.51 -0.01
C LEU A 112 6.19 -11.45 -1.15
N TYR A 113 6.43 -12.71 -0.81
CA TYR A 113 6.89 -13.74 -1.73
C TYR A 113 5.93 -14.93 -1.75
N ILE A 114 5.83 -15.59 -2.90
CA ILE A 114 5.37 -16.98 -3.02
C ILE A 114 6.57 -17.85 -3.36
N SER A 115 6.73 -18.97 -2.66
CA SER A 115 7.86 -19.88 -2.82
C SER A 115 7.44 -21.33 -3.00
N GLN A 116 8.18 -22.06 -3.84
CA GLN A 116 8.04 -23.49 -4.11
C GLN A 116 9.44 -24.15 -4.15
N VAL A 117 10.24 -23.83 -5.17
CA VAL A 117 11.67 -24.20 -5.29
C VAL A 117 12.56 -22.94 -5.28
N GLY A 118 12.02 -21.80 -5.75
CA GLY A 118 12.60 -20.46 -5.62
C GLY A 118 11.62 -19.48 -4.97
N LYS A 119 12.08 -18.25 -4.72
CA LYS A 119 11.26 -17.15 -4.17
C LYS A 119 10.82 -16.22 -5.30
N TYR A 120 9.52 -16.14 -5.54
CA TYR A 120 8.92 -15.20 -6.48
C TYR A 120 8.29 -14.04 -5.71
N GLN A 121 8.70 -12.81 -6.01
CA GLN A 121 8.13 -11.62 -5.37
C GLN A 121 6.75 -11.33 -5.97
N ILE A 122 5.75 -11.19 -5.09
CA ILE A 122 4.37 -10.89 -5.48
C ILE A 122 3.91 -9.50 -5.02
N GLY A 123 4.66 -8.85 -4.14
CA GLY A 123 4.33 -7.51 -3.66
C GLY A 123 5.45 -6.87 -2.87
N ASN A 124 5.48 -5.55 -2.84
CA ASN A 124 6.39 -4.72 -2.05
C ASN A 124 5.59 -3.79 -1.13
N TYR A 125 6.29 -3.10 -0.23
CA TYR A 125 5.70 -2.19 0.77
C TYR A 125 4.68 -2.85 1.72
N VAL A 126 4.71 -4.17 1.87
CA VAL A 126 3.79 -4.89 2.74
C VAL A 126 4.26 -4.77 4.18
N GLU A 127 3.54 -4.02 5.01
CA GLU A 127 3.89 -3.84 6.41
C GLU A 127 3.49 -5.09 7.22
N LYS A 128 2.27 -5.60 6.98
CA LYS A 128 1.70 -6.75 7.70
C LYS A 128 0.75 -7.52 6.81
N ILE A 129 0.66 -8.81 7.06
CA ILE A 129 -0.33 -9.71 6.47
C ILE A 129 -1.01 -10.50 7.58
N TYR A 130 -2.32 -10.56 7.46
CA TYR A 130 -3.21 -11.25 8.37
C TYR A 130 -4.11 -12.17 7.56
N TYR A 131 -4.54 -13.25 8.18
CA TYR A 131 -5.58 -14.08 7.60
C TYR A 131 -6.56 -14.56 8.67
N LYS A 132 -7.79 -14.82 8.23
CA LYS A 132 -8.85 -15.42 9.02
C LYS A 132 -9.42 -16.57 8.23
N LYS A 133 -9.49 -17.75 8.85
CA LYS A 133 -10.12 -18.92 8.26
C LYS A 133 -11.55 -19.02 8.79
N ASN A 134 -12.54 -19.14 7.92
CA ASN A 134 -13.87 -19.55 8.30
C ASN A 134 -14.13 -20.98 7.82
N VAL A 135 -14.40 -21.89 8.77
CA VAL A 135 -14.67 -23.31 8.50
C VAL A 135 -16.12 -23.67 8.83
N ALA A 136 -17.03 -22.68 8.87
CA ALA A 136 -18.45 -22.95 9.01
C ALA A 136 -18.92 -23.89 7.89
N LYS A 137 -19.73 -24.89 8.26
CA LYS A 137 -20.06 -26.09 7.46
C LYS A 137 -20.61 -25.85 6.05
N SER A 138 -21.06 -24.64 5.71
CA SER A 138 -21.68 -24.32 4.42
C SER A 138 -20.81 -23.51 3.46
N ASN A 139 -19.81 -22.74 3.93
CA ASN A 139 -18.93 -21.93 3.08
C ASN A 139 -17.54 -21.85 3.71
N LYS A 140 -16.64 -22.73 3.27
CA LYS A 140 -15.21 -22.60 3.61
C LYS A 140 -14.68 -21.40 2.85
N TYR A 141 -14.10 -20.44 3.56
CA TYR A 141 -13.41 -19.34 2.93
C TYR A 141 -12.21 -18.92 3.77
N MET A 142 -11.24 -18.32 3.10
CA MET A 142 -10.11 -17.65 3.72
C MET A 142 -10.19 -16.16 3.40
N GLU A 143 -10.11 -15.34 4.44
CA GLU A 143 -10.05 -13.90 4.30
C GLU A 143 -8.62 -13.43 4.57
N PHE A 144 -8.09 -12.63 3.66
CA PHE A 144 -6.80 -11.97 3.81
C PHE A 144 -6.99 -10.51 4.11
N PHE A 145 -6.15 -10.01 5.00
CA PHE A 145 -6.06 -8.59 5.31
C PHE A 145 -4.59 -8.17 5.22
N ILE A 146 -4.29 -7.28 4.27
CA ILE A 146 -2.95 -6.83 3.94
C ILE A 146 -2.85 -5.34 4.24
N VAL A 147 -1.81 -4.97 4.98
CA VAL A 147 -1.48 -3.58 5.28
C VAL A 147 -0.27 -3.22 4.45
N LEU A 148 -0.40 -2.21 3.57
CA LEU A 148 0.71 -1.69 2.78
C LEU A 148 1.06 -0.27 3.22
N LYS A 149 2.35 0.06 3.21
CA LYS A 149 2.86 1.36 3.65
C LYS A 149 4.05 1.82 2.80
N LYS A 150 3.88 2.96 2.16
CA LYS A 150 4.93 3.68 1.42
C LYS A 150 4.99 5.11 1.93
N ASN A 151 6.18 5.55 2.36
CA ASN A 151 6.37 6.86 2.98
C ASN A 151 5.41 7.08 4.17
N LYS A 152 4.57 8.12 4.11
CA LYS A 152 3.52 8.44 5.10
C LYS A 152 2.16 7.84 4.72
N THR A 153 2.03 7.28 3.53
CA THR A 153 0.79 6.70 3.01
C THR A 153 0.67 5.25 3.45
N ARG A 154 -0.48 4.90 4.02
CA ARG A 154 -0.81 3.56 4.49
C ARG A 154 -2.18 3.18 3.96
N ILE A 155 -2.29 2.02 3.33
CA ILE A 155 -3.57 1.48 2.88
C ILE A 155 -3.81 0.11 3.49
N GLU A 156 -5.08 -0.26 3.51
CA GLU A 156 -5.57 -1.50 4.06
C GLU A 156 -6.41 -2.19 2.97
N HIS A 157 -6.04 -3.42 2.64
CA HIS A 157 -6.69 -4.19 1.58
C HIS A 157 -7.22 -5.51 2.12
N ARG A 158 -8.47 -5.84 1.80
CA ARG A 158 -9.16 -7.05 2.26
C ARG A 158 -9.75 -7.79 1.09
N PHE A 159 -9.57 -9.11 1.06
CA PHE A 159 -10.18 -9.95 0.05
C PHE A 159 -10.44 -11.35 0.59
N ILE A 160 -11.44 -12.01 0.01
CA ILE A 160 -11.87 -13.36 0.35
C ILE A 160 -11.54 -14.31 -0.80
N ILE A 161 -11.19 -15.54 -0.44
CA ILE A 161 -10.97 -16.68 -1.32
C ILE A 161 -11.88 -17.81 -0.83
N PHE A 162 -12.59 -18.44 -1.76
CA PHE A 162 -13.53 -19.54 -1.51
C PHE A 162 -12.89 -20.89 -1.83
#